data_AF-A0AAQ3M1F7-F1
#
_entry.id   AF-A0AAQ3M1F7-F1
#
_cell.length_a   1.000
_cell.length_b   1.000
_cell.length_c   1.000
_cell.angle_alpha   90.00
_cell.angle_beta   90.00
_cell.angle_gamma   90.00
#
_symmetry.space_group_name_H-M   'P 1'
#
loop_
_entity.id
_entity.type
_entity.pdbx_description
1 polymer ?
#
loop_
_entity_poly.entity_id
_entity_poly.type
_entity_poly.pdbx_seq_one_letter_code
_entity_poly.pdbx_strand_id
1 'polypeptide(L)'
;MLPSLNYQVFEDRNLFDSVDAATIRDHFRVWAATAPEQEQGGMGAARSQRYQFCVQVDAEALHSVVHEAPPPERGDTKSKGWVKLIWKDWEPQNDVVEQAEDQPIEEIAQNDVGWCRAKYSLLMPSIYAIIQDRHDCYREYRRPPTVIKP
;
A
#
# COMPACT_ATOMS: atom_id res chain seq x y z
N MET A 1 15.58 7.75 -17.84
CA MET A 1 14.79 7.82 -16.60
C MET A 1 15.63 8.46 -15.52
N LEU A 2 15.07 9.33 -14.68
CA LEU A 2 15.77 9.83 -13.49
C LEU A 2 15.91 8.66 -12.50
N PRO A 3 17.12 8.29 -12.07
CA PRO A 3 17.32 7.18 -11.12
C PRO A 3 16.68 7.42 -9.74
N SER A 4 16.24 8.65 -9.44
CA SER A 4 15.63 9.05 -8.17
C SER A 4 14.19 8.56 -7.95
N LEU A 5 13.56 7.91 -8.93
CA LEU A 5 12.20 7.37 -8.83
C LEU A 5 12.16 5.83 -8.83
N ASN A 6 13.31 5.17 -8.65
CA ASN A 6 13.36 3.71 -8.55
C ASN A 6 12.80 3.25 -7.19
N TYR A 7 11.92 2.25 -7.25
CA TYR A 7 11.47 1.54 -6.06
C TYR A 7 12.63 0.75 -5.46
N GLN A 8 12.77 0.85 -4.14
CA GLN A 8 13.53 -0.16 -3.41
C GLN A 8 12.66 -1.42 -3.35
N VAL A 9 13.06 -2.44 -4.09
CA VAL A 9 12.36 -3.72 -4.17
C VAL A 9 12.96 -4.67 -3.14
N PHE A 10 12.09 -5.36 -2.39
CA PHE A 10 12.46 -6.43 -1.48
C PHE A 10 11.84 -7.73 -1.98
N GLU A 11 12.67 -8.68 -2.37
CA GLU A 11 12.25 -9.99 -2.88
C GLU A 11 12.89 -11.09 -2.02
N ASP A 12 12.20 -11.48 -0.94
CA ASP A 12 12.54 -12.65 -0.13
C ASP A 12 11.29 -13.48 0.11
N ARG A 13 11.18 -14.61 -0.60
CA ARG A 13 10.03 -15.51 -0.48
C ARG A 13 9.93 -16.13 0.92
N ASN A 14 11.04 -16.37 1.60
CA ASN A 14 10.97 -16.98 2.93
C ASN A 14 10.39 -16.02 3.97
N LEU A 15 10.55 -14.71 3.74
CA LEU A 15 10.07 -13.67 4.65
C LEU A 15 8.69 -13.12 4.29
N PHE A 16 8.32 -13.13 3.00
CA PHE A 16 7.13 -12.41 2.53
C PHE A 16 6.05 -13.28 1.91
N ASP A 17 6.29 -14.58 1.74
CA ASP A 17 5.28 -15.44 1.13
C ASP A 17 4.17 -15.78 2.13
N SER A 18 2.93 -15.54 1.72
CA SER A 18 1.72 -15.76 2.54
C SER A 18 1.67 -15.04 3.89
N VAL A 19 2.41 -13.94 4.07
CA VAL A 19 2.37 -13.11 5.28
C VAL A 19 1.32 -11.99 5.17
N ASP A 20 0.83 -11.54 6.33
CA ASP A 20 -0.14 -10.45 6.44
C ASP A 20 0.51 -9.06 6.28
N ALA A 21 -0.32 -8.03 6.15
CA ALA A 21 0.16 -6.66 6.03
C ALA A 21 0.88 -6.17 7.30
N ALA A 22 0.60 -6.76 8.46
CA ALA A 22 1.29 -6.44 9.71
C ALA A 22 2.78 -6.82 9.67
N THR A 23 3.08 -8.03 9.20
CA THR A 23 4.45 -8.51 9.04
C THR A 23 5.22 -7.66 8.03
N ILE A 24 4.60 -7.31 6.90
CA ILE A 24 5.21 -6.42 5.90
C ILE A 24 5.46 -5.02 6.47
N ARG A 25 4.51 -4.51 7.25
CA ARG A 25 4.61 -3.20 7.92
C ARG A 25 5.79 -3.16 8.88
N ASP A 26 6.00 -4.20 9.68
CA ASP A 26 7.12 -4.27 10.61
C ASP A 26 8.47 -4.31 9.89
N HIS A 27 8.59 -5.10 8.83
CA HIS A 27 9.79 -5.07 7.99
C HIS A 27 10.02 -3.68 7.36
N PHE A 28 8.95 -3.05 6.86
CA PHE A 28 9.04 -1.72 6.28
C PHE A 28 9.45 -0.65 7.31
N ARG A 29 8.97 -0.72 8.55
CA ARG A 29 9.37 0.17 9.66
C ARG A 29 10.88 0.13 9.88
N VAL A 30 11.48 -1.06 9.85
CA VAL A 30 12.94 -1.23 10.02
C VAL A 30 13.71 -0.53 8.89
N TRP A 31 13.29 -0.70 7.64
CA TRP A 31 13.93 0.00 6.52
C TRP A 31 13.73 1.52 6.60
N ALA A 32 12.49 1.96 6.82
CA ALA A 32 12.13 3.37 6.84
C ALA A 32 12.78 4.16 8.00
N ALA A 33 13.25 3.48 9.04
CA ALA A 33 13.97 4.09 10.15
C ALA A 33 15.33 4.68 9.75
N THR A 34 15.99 4.13 8.72
CA THR A 34 17.35 4.53 8.33
C THR A 34 17.46 5.00 6.88
N ALA A 35 16.54 4.55 6.01
CA ALA A 35 16.54 4.91 4.59
C ALA A 35 16.52 6.43 4.31
N PRO A 36 15.73 7.27 5.03
CA PRO A 36 15.69 8.70 4.73
C PRO A 36 17.03 9.38 4.92
N GLU A 37 17.79 8.99 5.95
CA GLU A 37 19.10 9.57 6.23
C GLU A 37 20.12 9.15 5.17
N GLN A 38 20.10 7.88 4.77
CA GLN A 38 20.98 7.31 3.74
C GLN A 38 20.68 7.86 2.35
N GLU A 39 19.40 8.04 2.01
CA GLU A 39 18.96 8.48 0.68
C GLU A 39 18.96 10.01 0.52
N GLN A 40 18.66 10.77 1.58
CA GLN A 40 18.49 12.24 1.53
C GLN A 40 19.67 13.01 2.13
N GLY A 41 20.77 12.35 2.48
CA GLY A 41 21.98 13.00 3.01
C GLY A 41 21.74 13.70 4.34
N GLY A 42 20.97 13.09 5.25
CA GLY A 42 20.74 13.61 6.61
C GLY A 42 19.58 14.61 6.77
N MET A 43 18.79 14.86 5.71
CA MET A 43 17.56 15.67 5.82
C MET A 43 16.38 14.93 6.47
N GLY A 44 16.50 13.61 6.67
CA GLY A 44 15.44 12.77 7.23
C GLY A 44 14.24 12.59 6.29
N ALA A 45 13.16 12.00 6.80
CA ALA A 45 11.98 11.63 6.00
C ALA A 45 11.09 12.81 5.57
N ALA A 46 11.16 13.93 6.30
CA ALA A 46 10.18 15.01 6.21
C ALA A 46 8.74 14.47 6.14
N ARG A 47 7.97 14.85 5.11
CA ARG A 47 6.62 14.30 4.84
C ARG A 47 6.59 13.39 3.60
N SER A 48 7.74 12.82 3.24
CA SER A 48 7.83 11.99 2.04
C SER A 48 7.06 10.68 2.21
N GLN A 49 6.11 10.46 1.32
CA GLN A 49 5.24 9.29 1.26
C GLN A 49 6.04 7.99 1.08
N ARG A 50 7.20 8.06 0.43
CA ARG A 50 8.15 6.93 0.26
C ARG A 50 8.52 6.28 1.59
N TYR A 51 8.55 7.03 2.68
CA TYR A 51 8.92 6.54 4.02
C TYR A 51 7.70 6.37 4.95
N GLN A 52 6.49 6.55 4.42
CA GLN A 52 5.22 6.44 5.13
C GLN A 52 4.39 5.26 4.63
N PHE A 53 4.52 4.90 3.36
CA PHE A 53 3.78 3.82 2.74
C PHE A 53 4.70 2.85 1.99
N CYS A 54 4.38 1.56 2.05
CA CYS A 54 4.97 0.56 1.18
C CYS A 54 3.92 -0.09 0.29
N VAL A 55 4.38 -0.66 -0.81
CA VAL A 55 3.55 -1.37 -1.78
C VAL A 55 3.82 -2.85 -1.61
N GLN A 56 2.78 -3.62 -1.33
CA GLN A 56 2.83 -5.08 -1.36
C GLN A 56 2.13 -5.59 -2.62
N VAL A 57 2.84 -6.46 -3.35
CA VAL A 57 2.33 -7.19 -4.50
C VAL A 57 2.30 -8.67 -4.12
N ASP A 58 1.18 -9.12 -3.57
CA ASP A 58 0.93 -10.53 -3.30
C ASP A 58 0.38 -11.26 -4.55
N ALA A 59 0.06 -12.55 -4.41
CA ALA A 59 -0.44 -13.36 -5.51
C ALA A 59 -1.77 -12.82 -6.10
N GLU A 60 -2.64 -12.25 -5.27
CA GLU A 60 -3.93 -11.71 -5.71
C GLU A 60 -3.73 -10.39 -6.47
N ALA A 61 -2.93 -9.49 -5.92
CA ALA A 61 -2.55 -8.24 -6.57
C ALA A 61 -1.87 -8.51 -7.93
N LEU A 62 -0.91 -9.44 -7.96
CA LEU A 62 -0.23 -9.82 -9.20
C LEU A 62 -1.20 -10.40 -10.23
N HIS A 63 -2.10 -11.29 -9.82
CA HIS A 63 -3.12 -11.86 -10.70
C HIS A 63 -4.03 -10.76 -11.27
N SER A 64 -4.47 -9.81 -10.44
CA SER A 64 -5.32 -8.70 -10.86
C SER A 64 -4.68 -7.86 -11.96
N VAL A 65 -3.38 -7.59 -11.86
CA VAL A 65 -2.64 -6.76 -12.82
C VAL A 65 -2.34 -7.52 -14.11
N VAL A 66 -1.96 -8.79 -14.01
CA VAL A 66 -1.51 -9.58 -15.17
C VAL A 66 -2.68 -10.16 -15.96
N HIS A 67 -3.75 -10.59 -15.29
CA HIS A 67 -4.82 -11.37 -15.90
C HIS A 67 -6.16 -10.64 -15.98
N GLU A 68 -6.45 -9.71 -15.06
CA GLU A 68 -7.76 -9.06 -15.01
C GLU A 68 -7.76 -7.66 -15.64
N ALA A 69 -6.69 -6.89 -15.37
CA ALA A 69 -6.51 -5.57 -15.95
C ALA A 69 -6.39 -5.65 -17.48
N PRO A 70 -6.98 -4.69 -18.21
CA PRO A 70 -6.77 -4.62 -19.65
C PRO A 70 -5.29 -4.29 -19.94
N PRO A 71 -4.79 -4.65 -21.14
CA PRO A 71 -3.45 -4.26 -21.56
C PRO A 71 -3.24 -2.73 -21.41
N PRO A 72 -2.01 -2.27 -21.09
CA PRO A 72 -1.74 -0.86 -20.80
C PRO A 72 -2.26 0.11 -21.87
N GLU A 73 -2.23 -0.30 -23.13
CA GLU A 73 -2.68 0.44 -24.31
C GLU A 73 -4.16 0.88 -24.25
N ARG A 74 -5.00 0.10 -23.55
CA ARG A 74 -6.43 0.37 -23.42
C ARG A 74 -6.77 1.20 -22.18
N GLY A 75 -5.86 1.25 -21.20
CA GLY A 75 -6.07 1.90 -19.92
C GLY A 75 -7.08 1.15 -19.03
N ASP A 76 -6.72 0.98 -17.76
CA ASP A 76 -7.58 0.31 -16.77
C ASP A 76 -8.62 1.27 -16.17
N THR A 77 -9.63 1.62 -16.98
CA THR A 77 -10.71 2.53 -16.58
C THR A 77 -11.66 1.95 -15.52
N LYS A 78 -11.60 0.64 -15.30
CA LYS A 78 -12.38 -0.09 -14.28
C LYS A 78 -11.60 -0.36 -13.01
N SER A 79 -10.31 0.00 -12.94
CA SER A 79 -9.47 -0.21 -11.77
C SER A 79 -9.36 -1.69 -11.36
N LYS A 80 -9.30 -2.58 -12.35
CA LYS A 80 -9.19 -4.02 -12.13
C LYS A 80 -7.81 -4.42 -11.60
N GLY A 81 -6.76 -3.78 -12.06
CA GLY A 81 -5.41 -3.98 -11.57
C GLY A 81 -5.16 -3.13 -10.33
N TRP A 82 -4.73 -3.78 -9.25
CA TRP A 82 -4.48 -3.10 -7.99
C TRP A 82 -3.30 -3.71 -7.25
N VAL A 83 -2.82 -2.97 -6.25
CA VAL A 83 -1.80 -3.40 -5.29
C VAL A 83 -2.22 -3.00 -3.89
N LYS A 84 -1.65 -3.64 -2.86
CA LYS A 84 -1.84 -3.20 -1.48
C LYS A 84 -0.91 -2.02 -1.21
N LEU A 85 -1.48 -0.92 -0.73
CA LEU A 85 -0.72 0.18 -0.16
C LEU A 85 -0.85 0.13 1.36
N ILE A 86 0.25 -0.15 2.03
CA ILE A 86 0.29 -0.37 3.48
C ILE A 86 0.82 0.89 4.16
N TRP A 87 0.11 1.35 5.18
CA TRP A 87 0.56 2.47 5.99
C TRP A 87 1.46 1.99 7.14
N LYS A 88 2.64 2.61 7.25
CA LYS A 88 3.68 2.26 8.22
C LYS A 88 3.24 2.39 9.66
N ASP A 89 2.56 3.48 10.03
CA ASP A 89 2.29 3.83 11.43
C ASP A 89 0.88 3.42 11.87
N TRP A 90 0.21 2.56 11.10
CA TRP A 90 -1.09 2.03 11.49
C TRP A 90 -0.96 1.00 12.62
N GLU A 91 -1.86 1.09 13.59
CA GLU A 91 -2.04 0.14 14.67
C GLU A 91 -3.55 -0.06 14.90
N PRO A 92 -4.01 -1.28 15.25
CA PRO A 92 -5.40 -1.51 15.59
C PRO A 92 -5.80 -0.66 16.79
N GLN A 93 -6.92 0.06 16.69
CA GLN A 93 -7.44 0.81 17.84
C GLN A 93 -8.22 -0.12 18.76
N ASN A 94 -7.77 -0.29 20.00
CA ASN A 94 -8.44 -1.16 20.98
C ASN A 94 -9.81 -0.61 21.42
N ASP A 95 -10.03 0.70 21.25
CA ASP A 95 -11.16 1.42 21.88
C ASP A 95 -12.26 1.84 20.88
N VAL A 96 -12.14 1.53 19.58
CA VAL A 96 -13.10 1.99 18.55
C VAL A 96 -13.98 0.85 18.06
N VAL A 97 -15.29 1.05 18.27
CA VAL A 97 -16.40 0.09 18.12
C VAL A 97 -16.96 0.05 16.70
N GLU A 98 -16.33 0.71 15.71
CA GLU A 98 -16.72 0.60 14.30
C GLU A 98 -16.19 -0.71 13.70
N GLN A 99 -16.75 -1.82 14.18
CA GLN A 99 -16.63 -3.11 13.54
C GLN A 99 -17.30 -3.04 12.16
N ALA A 100 -16.62 -3.55 11.15
CA ALA A 100 -17.23 -3.77 9.86
C ALA A 100 -18.35 -4.82 9.99
N GLU A 101 -19.43 -4.66 9.23
CA GLU A 101 -20.44 -5.73 9.08
C GLU A 101 -19.87 -6.94 8.31
N ASP A 102 -18.78 -6.73 7.57
CA ASP A 102 -18.06 -7.73 6.79
C ASP A 102 -17.17 -8.64 7.64
N GLN A 103 -16.73 -9.76 7.03
CA GLN A 103 -15.78 -10.69 7.66
C GLN A 103 -14.45 -10.00 8.03
N PRO A 104 -13.79 -10.44 9.12
CA PRO A 104 -12.45 -9.96 9.46
C PRO A 104 -11.47 -10.19 8.31
N ILE A 105 -10.61 -9.21 8.06
CA ILE A 105 -9.53 -9.28 7.05
C ILE A 105 -8.23 -9.34 7.84
N GLU A 106 -7.41 -10.37 7.61
CA GLU A 106 -6.17 -10.58 8.38
C GLU A 106 -6.44 -10.49 9.90
N GLU A 107 -7.53 -11.13 10.35
CA GLU A 107 -8.03 -11.14 11.73
C GLU A 107 -8.52 -9.77 12.27
N ILE A 108 -8.50 -8.72 11.45
CA ILE A 108 -8.95 -7.37 11.81
C ILE A 108 -10.42 -7.17 11.43
N ALA A 109 -11.27 -6.94 12.43
CA ALA A 109 -12.70 -6.65 12.24
C ALA A 109 -13.01 -5.15 12.05
N GLN A 110 -12.04 -4.26 12.26
CA GLN A 110 -12.21 -2.81 12.08
C GLN A 110 -12.38 -2.46 10.60
N ASN A 111 -13.15 -1.40 10.31
CA ASN A 111 -13.28 -0.89 8.93
C ASN A 111 -11.92 -0.58 8.30
N ASP A 112 -11.03 0.04 9.07
CA ASP A 112 -9.63 0.26 8.69
C ASP A 112 -8.76 -0.93 9.11
N VAL A 113 -8.00 -1.46 8.16
CA VAL A 113 -7.07 -2.59 8.38
C VAL A 113 -5.60 -2.19 8.18
N GLY A 114 -5.34 -0.88 8.04
CA GLY A 114 -4.00 -0.33 7.88
C GLY A 114 -3.40 -0.49 6.49
N TRP A 115 -4.24 -0.83 5.51
CA TRP A 115 -3.89 -0.84 4.10
C TRP A 115 -5.14 -0.69 3.21
N CYS A 116 -4.95 -0.23 1.98
CA CYS A 116 -6.01 -0.18 0.97
C CYS A 116 -5.53 -0.70 -0.39
N ARG A 117 -6.48 -1.02 -1.28
CA ARG A 117 -6.18 -1.29 -2.69
C ARG A 117 -5.95 0.02 -3.43
N ALA A 118 -4.77 0.19 -4.00
CA ALA A 118 -4.45 1.31 -4.88
C ALA A 118 -4.37 0.83 -6.33
N LYS A 119 -4.77 1.67 -7.29
CA LYS A 119 -4.61 1.36 -8.72
C LYS A 119 -3.15 1.19 -9.06
N TYR A 120 -2.79 0.11 -9.74
CA TYR A 120 -1.40 -0.14 -10.13
C TYR A 120 -0.85 0.98 -11.03
N SER A 121 -1.71 1.59 -11.85
CA SER A 121 -1.35 2.70 -12.74
C SER A 121 -0.93 3.98 -12.00
N LEU A 122 -1.29 4.12 -10.72
CA LEU A 122 -0.94 5.28 -9.90
C LEU A 122 0.42 5.14 -9.21
N LEU A 123 1.05 3.97 -9.24
CA LEU A 123 2.29 3.69 -8.50
C LEU A 123 3.43 4.68 -8.85
N MET A 124 3.58 5.06 -10.11
CA MET A 124 4.51 6.11 -10.52
C MET A 124 4.02 7.50 -10.04
N PRO A 125 4.90 8.48 -9.70
CA PRO A 125 4.84 9.42 -8.56
C PRO A 125 3.51 10.09 -8.16
N SER A 126 2.49 9.99 -9.00
CA SER A 126 1.08 10.27 -8.76
C SER A 126 0.59 9.77 -7.40
N ILE A 127 0.90 8.53 -6.98
CA ILE A 127 0.46 8.04 -5.67
C ILE A 127 0.99 8.88 -4.51
N TYR A 128 2.23 9.39 -4.62
CA TYR A 128 2.82 10.28 -3.62
C TYR A 128 2.19 11.67 -3.62
N ALA A 129 1.62 12.11 -4.74
CA ALA A 129 0.90 13.38 -4.82
C ALA A 129 -0.54 13.26 -4.28
N ILE A 130 -1.17 12.10 -4.47
CA ILE A 130 -2.57 11.84 -4.12
C ILE A 130 -2.73 11.46 -2.66
N ILE A 131 -1.81 10.66 -2.13
CA ILE A 131 -1.91 10.10 -0.77
C ILE A 131 -1.00 10.91 0.14
N GLN A 132 -1.57 11.90 0.83
CA GLN A 132 -0.83 12.76 1.75
C GLN A 132 -0.93 12.26 3.19
N ASP A 133 -2.05 11.62 3.54
CA ASP A 133 -2.23 10.98 4.83
C ASP A 133 -3.11 9.71 4.76
N ARG A 134 -3.31 9.07 5.92
CA ARG A 134 -4.09 7.83 6.04
C ARG A 134 -5.51 7.94 5.49
N HIS A 135 -6.13 9.12 5.58
CA HIS A 135 -7.52 9.31 5.21
C HIS A 135 -7.72 9.30 3.71
N ASP A 136 -6.68 9.59 2.93
CA ASP A 136 -6.72 9.48 1.47
C ASP A 136 -6.88 8.03 1.02
N CYS A 137 -6.40 7.05 1.81
CA CYS A 137 -6.63 5.62 1.59
C CYS A 137 -8.14 5.30 1.58
N TYR A 138 -8.94 5.96 2.44
CA TYR A 138 -10.40 5.79 2.47
C TYR A 138 -11.13 6.41 1.28
N ARG A 139 -10.50 7.33 0.53
CA ARG A 139 -11.08 7.83 -0.73
C ARG A 139 -11.07 6.77 -1.82
N GLU A 140 -10.08 5.88 -1.77
CA GLU A 140 -9.86 4.83 -2.76
C GLU A 140 -10.34 3.44 -2.28
N TYR A 141 -10.89 3.33 -1.07
CA TYR A 141 -11.21 2.05 -0.42
C TYR A 141 -12.62 1.95 0.17
N ARG A 142 -13.29 0.83 -0.12
CA ARG A 142 -14.44 0.30 0.64
C ARG A 142 -14.20 -1.16 0.98
N ARG A 143 -14.76 -1.64 2.10
CA ARG A 143 -14.88 -3.06 2.39
C ARG A 143 -16.01 -3.72 1.58
N PRO A 144 -15.86 -5.00 1.18
CA PRO A 144 -14.59 -5.75 1.11
C PRO A 144 -13.63 -5.05 0.11
N PRO A 145 -12.30 -5.12 0.30
CA PRO A 145 -11.33 -4.25 -0.36
C PRO A 145 -11.64 -4.05 -1.85
N THR A 146 -12.17 -2.88 -2.20
CA THR A 146 -12.51 -2.55 -3.58
C THR A 146 -11.96 -1.17 -3.90
N VAL A 147 -11.32 -1.03 -5.06
CA VAL A 147 -10.86 0.28 -5.53
C VAL A 147 -12.07 1.16 -5.85
N ILE A 148 -12.25 2.25 -5.11
CA ILE A 148 -13.26 3.26 -5.41
C ILE A 148 -12.73 4.11 -6.56
N LYS A 149 -13.57 4.43 -7.54
CA LYS A 149 -13.19 5.38 -8.59
C LYS A 149 -13.01 6.78 -7.96
N PRO A 150 -11.90 7.50 -8.23
CA PRO A 150 -11.80 8.90 -7.87
C PRO A 150 -12.85 9.75 -8.58
#